data_AF-A0A0Q9IK78-F1
#
_entry.id   AF-A0A0Q9IK78-F1
#
_cell.length_a   1.000
_cell.length_b   1.000
_cell.length_c   1.000
_cell.angle_alpha   90.00
_cell.angle_beta   90.00
_cell.angle_gamma   90.00
#
_symmetry.space_group_name_H-M   'P 1'
#
loop_
_entity.id
_entity.type
_entity.pdbx_description
1 polymer ?
#
loop_
_entity_poly.entity_id
_entity_poly.type
_entity_poly.pdbx_seq_one_letter_code
_entity_poly.pdbx_strand_id
1 'polypeptide(L)'
;MSEGLPSIRGRRDRSTLTEPLATILTWRSQSVETLPGSSLPELQALSQQLVAELVHAKQTVAVAESCSAGALANSLSKAEGAGEVLAGGFVTYMSAAKTRILGVPAALIETHSAVSRPVARAMAEGVLARTAADLALAITGVTGPVPDDRGNPRGRIHIAAVTRTGGGIECHCEFGAFPPAVLLDAALRIALVVGSEALKGSGPIQASLAKPKGFGR
;
A
#
# COMPACT_ATOMS: atom_id res chain seq x y z
N MET A 1 50.28 53.85 -14.47
CA MET A 1 49.19 53.48 -13.54
C MET A 1 48.30 52.49 -14.29
N SER A 2 48.72 51.23 -14.42
CA SER A 2 48.49 50.10 -13.47
C SER A 2 47.00 49.75 -13.42
N GLU A 3 46.62 48.74 -14.22
CA GLU A 3 46.05 47.43 -13.78
C GLU A 3 44.56 47.52 -13.43
N GLY A 4 43.65 46.62 -13.80
CA GLY A 4 43.68 45.33 -14.49
C GLY A 4 42.23 44.86 -14.68
N LEU A 5 42.00 43.96 -15.63
CA LEU A 5 40.70 43.32 -15.88
C LEU A 5 40.19 42.56 -14.63
N PRO A 6 38.89 42.60 -14.29
CA PRO A 6 38.35 41.68 -13.31
C PRO A 6 38.18 40.28 -13.91
N SER A 7 38.99 39.37 -13.37
CA SER A 7 38.94 37.91 -13.38
C SER A 7 37.55 37.25 -13.56
N ILE A 8 37.42 36.43 -14.61
CA ILE A 8 36.42 35.36 -14.73
C ILE A 8 36.84 34.21 -13.81
N ARG A 9 36.39 34.21 -12.54
CA ARG A 9 36.28 33.00 -11.71
C ARG A 9 35.11 33.12 -10.73
N GLY A 10 33.90 33.11 -11.27
CA GLY A 10 32.68 32.85 -10.50
C GLY A 10 32.42 31.35 -10.43
N ARG A 11 32.77 30.76 -9.29
CA ARG A 11 32.36 29.41 -8.85
C ARG A 11 30.88 29.23 -9.18
N ARG A 12 30.49 28.20 -9.95
CA ARG A 12 29.07 27.85 -10.14
C ARG A 12 28.50 27.51 -8.77
N ASP A 13 27.85 28.49 -8.16
CA ASP A 13 27.04 28.30 -6.98
C ASP A 13 25.87 27.39 -7.39
N ARG A 14 25.75 26.26 -6.68
CA ARG A 14 24.67 25.28 -6.86
C ARG A 14 23.40 25.72 -6.13
N SER A 15 23.22 27.01 -5.88
CA SER A 15 22.06 27.57 -5.20
C SER A 15 21.08 28.11 -6.24
N THR A 16 20.06 27.30 -6.55
CA THR A 16 18.69 27.70 -6.93
C THR A 16 17.93 26.45 -7.37
N LEU A 17 17.80 25.49 -6.46
CA LEU A 17 16.60 24.67 -6.44
C LEU A 17 15.60 25.41 -5.56
N THR A 18 14.39 25.62 -6.07
CA THR A 18 13.31 26.31 -5.35
C THR A 18 12.99 25.56 -4.05
N GLU A 19 12.64 26.30 -2.98
CA GLU A 19 12.28 25.77 -1.66
C GLU A 19 11.27 24.59 -1.62
N PRO A 20 10.36 24.37 -2.61
CA PRO A 20 9.51 23.18 -2.61
C PRO A 20 10.30 21.87 -2.75
N LEU A 21 11.49 21.87 -3.39
CA LEU A 21 12.29 20.66 -3.59
C LEU A 21 13.24 20.35 -2.41
N ALA A 22 13.69 21.37 -1.66
CA ALA A 22 14.46 21.15 -0.44
C ALA A 22 13.60 20.53 0.68
N THR A 23 12.30 20.88 0.73
CA THR A 23 11.29 20.28 1.62
C THR A 23 10.99 18.82 1.26
N ILE A 24 11.16 18.44 -0.01
CA ILE A 24 11.00 17.05 -0.47
C ILE A 24 12.20 16.17 -0.05
N LEU A 25 13.37 16.77 0.21
CA LEU A 25 14.61 16.04 0.54
C LEU A 25 14.89 15.92 2.05
N THR A 26 14.23 16.70 2.91
CA THR A 26 14.31 16.55 4.38
C THR A 26 13.47 15.38 4.91
N TRP A 27 12.77 14.65 4.04
CA TRP A 27 11.90 13.53 4.38
C TRP A 27 12.62 12.19 4.68
N ARG A 28 13.87 12.27 5.13
CA ARG A 28 14.67 11.12 5.56
C ARG A 28 15.35 11.40 6.90
N SER A 29 14.57 11.52 7.97
CA SER A 29 15.03 11.24 9.35
C SER A 29 13.96 11.65 10.37
N GLN A 30 12.93 10.82 10.54
CA GLN A 30 12.38 10.65 11.87
C GLN A 30 12.37 9.17 12.20
N SER A 31 12.98 8.88 13.34
CA SER A 31 13.50 7.60 13.77
C SER A 31 12.44 6.49 13.76
N VAL A 32 12.87 5.30 13.32
CA VAL A 32 12.09 4.11 12.96
C VAL A 32 11.49 3.36 14.17
N GLU A 33 11.51 3.94 15.37
CA GLU A 33 11.24 3.16 16.59
C GLU A 33 9.77 2.97 16.97
N THR A 34 8.80 3.60 16.29
CA THR A 34 7.36 3.35 16.52
C THR A 34 6.47 3.51 15.29
N LEU A 35 6.99 3.28 14.07
CA LEU A 35 6.13 3.31 12.88
C LEU A 35 5.28 2.03 12.81
N PRO A 36 4.00 2.12 12.41
CA PRO A 36 3.22 0.92 12.15
C PRO A 36 3.89 0.06 11.06
N GLY A 37 4.25 -1.17 11.40
CA GLY A 37 5.00 -2.05 10.50
C GLY A 37 6.52 -1.84 10.48
N SER A 38 7.12 -1.00 11.34
CA SER A 38 8.59 -0.87 11.43
C SER A 38 9.31 -2.14 11.86
N SER A 39 8.60 -3.04 12.56
CA SER A 39 9.11 -4.37 12.90
C SER A 39 9.06 -5.35 11.73
N LEU A 40 8.37 -5.00 10.64
CA LEU A 40 8.31 -5.83 9.45
C LEU A 40 9.55 -5.58 8.57
N PRO A 41 10.03 -6.60 7.84
CA PRO A 41 11.09 -6.43 6.86
C PRO A 41 10.78 -5.32 5.84
N GLU A 42 11.83 -4.84 5.17
CA GLU A 42 11.68 -3.85 4.11
C GLU A 42 10.70 -4.30 3.03
N LEU A 43 9.98 -3.33 2.45
CA LEU A 43 8.94 -3.59 1.46
C LEU A 43 9.42 -4.47 0.29
N GLN A 44 10.65 -4.22 -0.19
CA GLN A 44 11.22 -5.01 -1.28
C GLN A 44 11.53 -6.45 -0.86
N ALA A 45 11.99 -6.67 0.38
CA ALA A 45 12.26 -8.00 0.91
C ALA A 45 10.96 -8.82 1.04
N LEU A 46 9.89 -8.20 1.54
CA LEU A 46 8.56 -8.83 1.59
C LEU A 46 8.00 -9.13 0.20
N SER A 47 8.23 -8.23 -0.76
CA SER A 47 7.80 -8.44 -2.14
C SER A 47 8.53 -9.63 -2.76
N GLN A 48 9.86 -9.71 -2.55
CA GLN A 48 10.67 -10.83 -2.99
C GLN A 48 10.24 -12.15 -2.35
N GLN A 49 9.94 -12.13 -1.04
CA GLN A 49 9.48 -13.31 -0.33
C GLN A 49 8.16 -13.84 -0.92
N LEU A 50 7.13 -13.00 -1.03
CA LEU A 50 5.83 -13.43 -1.56
C LEU A 50 5.94 -13.92 -3.01
N VAL A 51 6.73 -13.25 -3.85
CA VAL A 51 6.95 -13.69 -5.24
C VAL A 51 7.67 -15.04 -5.28
N ALA A 52 8.70 -15.25 -4.46
CA ALA A 52 9.39 -16.54 -4.39
C ALA A 52 8.47 -17.68 -3.90
N GLU A 53 7.62 -17.42 -2.90
CA GLU A 53 6.60 -18.37 -2.42
C GLU A 53 5.63 -18.77 -3.54
N LEU A 54 5.14 -17.79 -4.30
CA LEU A 54 4.23 -18.01 -5.43
C LEU A 54 4.90 -18.78 -6.58
N VAL A 55 6.14 -18.42 -6.95
CA VAL A 55 6.92 -19.12 -7.99
C VAL A 55 7.11 -20.59 -7.60
N HIS A 56 7.55 -20.84 -6.37
CA HIS A 56 7.74 -22.19 -5.85
C HIS A 56 6.44 -23.01 -5.87
N ALA A 57 5.31 -22.38 -5.51
CA ALA A 57 3.99 -23.01 -5.51
C ALA A 57 3.35 -23.12 -6.92
N LYS A 58 3.96 -22.53 -7.96
CA LYS A 58 3.37 -22.35 -9.30
C LYS A 58 2.00 -21.67 -9.25
N GLN A 59 1.88 -20.69 -8.36
CA GLN A 59 0.68 -19.90 -8.16
C GLN A 59 0.88 -18.46 -8.59
N THR A 60 -0.20 -17.78 -8.91
CA THR A 60 -0.20 -16.42 -9.43
C THR A 60 -0.94 -15.46 -8.49
N VAL A 61 -0.58 -14.17 -8.53
CA VAL A 61 -1.18 -13.11 -7.74
C VAL A 61 -1.70 -11.97 -8.61
N ALA A 62 -2.84 -11.39 -8.20
CA ALA A 62 -3.34 -10.14 -8.75
C ALA A 62 -3.75 -9.17 -7.64
N VAL A 63 -3.82 -7.87 -7.94
CA VAL A 63 -4.07 -6.85 -6.92
C VAL A 63 -5.23 -5.90 -7.24
N ALA A 64 -5.95 -5.47 -6.21
CA ALA A 64 -6.97 -4.42 -6.23
C ALA A 64 -6.51 -3.23 -5.37
N GLU A 65 -6.24 -2.10 -5.99
CA GLU A 65 -5.63 -0.96 -5.30
C GLU A 65 -6.56 0.26 -5.30
N SER A 66 -6.89 0.76 -4.11
CA SER A 66 -7.53 2.07 -3.96
C SER A 66 -6.47 3.07 -3.49
N CYS A 67 -6.30 3.25 -2.18
CA CYS A 67 -5.41 4.28 -1.62
C CYS A 67 -3.91 4.08 -1.90
N SER A 68 -3.52 2.89 -2.38
CA SER A 68 -2.15 2.59 -2.81
C SER A 68 -1.87 2.91 -4.28
N ALA A 69 -2.90 3.10 -5.10
CA ALA A 69 -2.82 3.64 -6.46
C ALA A 69 -1.76 2.99 -7.39
N GLY A 70 -1.54 1.67 -7.28
CA GLY A 70 -0.58 0.93 -8.11
C GLY A 70 0.76 0.66 -7.42
N ALA A 71 0.97 1.18 -6.21
CA ALA A 71 2.22 1.00 -5.48
C ALA A 71 2.47 -0.45 -5.08
N LEU A 72 1.43 -1.25 -4.81
CA LEU A 72 1.60 -2.68 -4.50
C LEU A 72 2.04 -3.47 -5.74
N ALA A 73 1.36 -3.28 -6.87
CA ALA A 73 1.75 -3.89 -8.14
C ALA A 73 3.19 -3.52 -8.52
N ASN A 74 3.55 -2.24 -8.41
CA ASN A 74 4.91 -1.75 -8.69
C ASN A 74 5.97 -2.32 -7.73
N SER A 75 5.61 -2.62 -6.48
CA SER A 75 6.52 -3.27 -5.54
C SER A 75 6.75 -4.73 -5.92
N LEU A 76 5.67 -5.47 -6.20
CA LEU A 76 5.73 -6.85 -6.65
C LEU A 76 6.51 -7.01 -7.96
N SER A 77 6.30 -6.11 -8.93
CA SER A 77 6.95 -6.18 -10.25
C SER A 77 8.47 -6.03 -10.22
N LYS A 78 9.04 -5.56 -9.11
CA LYS A 78 10.49 -5.41 -8.92
C LYS A 78 11.17 -6.66 -8.38
N ALA A 79 10.41 -7.63 -7.90
CA ALA A 79 10.95 -8.89 -7.40
C ALA A 79 11.39 -9.79 -8.57
N GLU A 80 12.44 -10.58 -8.34
CA GLU A 80 12.86 -11.63 -9.26
C GLU A 80 11.77 -12.69 -9.37
N GLY A 81 11.41 -13.10 -10.60
CA GLY A 81 10.32 -14.03 -10.88
C GLY A 81 8.93 -13.38 -10.98
N ALA A 82 8.80 -12.07 -10.79
CA ALA A 82 7.50 -11.40 -10.80
C ALA A 82 6.74 -11.55 -12.13
N GLY A 83 7.45 -11.64 -13.26
CA GLY A 83 6.84 -11.85 -14.59
C GLY A 83 6.15 -13.21 -14.75
N GLU A 84 6.46 -14.19 -13.89
CA GLU A 84 5.84 -15.52 -13.90
C GLU A 84 4.55 -15.57 -13.07
N VAL A 85 4.43 -14.70 -12.06
CA VAL A 85 3.37 -14.81 -11.05
C VAL A 85 2.44 -13.61 -10.95
N LEU A 86 2.86 -12.41 -11.34
CA LEU A 86 2.01 -11.21 -11.27
C LEU A 86 1.06 -11.16 -12.47
N ALA A 87 -0.16 -11.65 -12.27
CA ALA A 87 -1.17 -11.77 -13.32
C ALA A 87 -1.84 -10.44 -13.72
N GLY A 88 -1.79 -9.43 -12.84
CA GLY A 88 -2.31 -8.09 -13.14
C GLY A 88 -2.71 -7.28 -11.90
N GLY A 89 -3.12 -6.04 -12.14
CA GLY A 89 -3.54 -5.12 -11.08
C GLY A 89 -4.63 -4.16 -11.54
N PHE A 90 -5.55 -3.82 -10.64
CA PHE A 90 -6.67 -2.92 -10.89
C PHE A 90 -6.62 -1.75 -9.91
N VAL A 91 -6.39 -0.55 -10.42
CA VAL A 91 -6.52 0.68 -9.62
C VAL A 91 -7.99 1.14 -9.65
N THR A 92 -8.69 1.03 -8.53
CA THR A 92 -10.11 1.37 -8.36
C THR A 92 -10.32 2.42 -7.27
N TYR A 93 -9.70 3.58 -7.47
CA TYR A 93 -9.67 4.66 -6.49
C TYR A 93 -11.06 5.15 -6.08
N MET A 94 -11.95 5.38 -7.06
CA MET A 94 -13.32 5.83 -6.82
C MET A 94 -14.27 4.67 -6.53
N SER A 95 -15.29 4.89 -5.70
CA SER A 95 -16.35 3.91 -5.41
C SER A 95 -17.02 3.36 -6.68
N ALA A 96 -17.33 4.23 -7.65
CA ALA A 96 -17.90 3.82 -8.93
C ALA A 96 -16.97 2.87 -9.72
N ALA A 97 -15.64 3.03 -9.60
CA ALA A 97 -14.68 2.13 -10.22
C ALA A 97 -14.67 0.76 -9.52
N LYS A 98 -14.78 0.71 -8.19
CA LYS A 98 -14.91 -0.56 -7.43
C LYS A 98 -16.12 -1.36 -7.92
N THR A 99 -17.28 -0.71 -8.13
CA THR A 99 -18.47 -1.37 -8.66
C THR A 99 -18.32 -1.74 -10.13
N ARG A 100 -17.99 -0.79 -11.01
CA ARG A 100 -17.95 -1.04 -12.45
C ARG A 100 -16.85 -2.02 -12.84
N ILE A 101 -15.65 -1.83 -12.30
CA ILE A 101 -14.47 -2.61 -12.68
C ILE A 101 -14.41 -3.88 -11.89
N LEU A 102 -14.67 -3.92 -10.57
CA LEU A 102 -14.50 -5.11 -9.73
C LEU A 102 -15.82 -5.79 -9.32
N GLY A 103 -16.97 -5.23 -9.68
CA GLY A 103 -18.27 -5.85 -9.37
C GLY A 103 -18.64 -5.75 -7.89
N VAL A 104 -17.97 -4.89 -7.13
CA VAL A 104 -18.33 -4.63 -5.73
C VAL A 104 -19.76 -4.09 -5.69
N PRO A 105 -20.71 -4.74 -4.99
CA PRO A 105 -22.09 -4.29 -4.95
C PRO A 105 -22.20 -2.86 -4.42
N ALA A 106 -22.92 -1.98 -5.14
CA ALA A 106 -23.09 -0.58 -4.73
C ALA A 106 -23.70 -0.47 -3.32
N ALA A 107 -24.71 -1.30 -3.02
CA ALA A 107 -25.34 -1.38 -1.70
C ALA A 107 -24.35 -1.70 -0.57
N LEU A 108 -23.28 -2.44 -0.85
CA LEU A 108 -22.24 -2.75 0.14
C LEU A 108 -21.41 -1.51 0.49
N ILE A 109 -21.08 -0.70 -0.52
CA ILE A 109 -20.38 0.58 -0.35
C ILE A 109 -21.28 1.61 0.33
N GLU A 110 -22.57 1.64 -0.02
CA GLU A 110 -23.55 2.51 0.63
C GLU A 110 -23.68 2.18 2.11
N THR A 111 -23.79 0.90 2.46
CA THR A 111 -23.96 0.45 3.84
C THR A 111 -22.70 0.61 4.69
N HIS A 112 -21.53 0.23 4.16
CA HIS A 112 -20.31 0.11 4.95
C HIS A 112 -19.23 1.16 4.66
N SER A 113 -19.43 2.04 3.67
CA SER A 113 -18.41 2.89 3.02
C SER A 113 -17.39 2.10 2.19
N ALA A 114 -16.71 2.82 1.28
CA ALA A 114 -15.66 2.25 0.43
C ALA A 114 -14.40 1.83 1.20
N VAL A 115 -14.23 2.36 2.42
CA VAL A 115 -13.14 2.03 3.34
C VAL A 115 -13.68 1.12 4.43
N SER A 116 -13.88 -0.15 4.08
CA SER A 116 -14.43 -1.14 4.99
C SER A 116 -13.96 -2.55 4.68
N ARG A 117 -14.00 -3.41 5.70
CA ARG A 117 -13.69 -4.84 5.60
C ARG A 117 -14.49 -5.55 4.48
N PRO A 118 -15.83 -5.47 4.41
CA PRO A 118 -16.58 -6.15 3.36
C PRO A 118 -16.25 -5.63 1.95
N VAL A 119 -15.95 -4.34 1.80
CA VAL A 119 -15.52 -3.79 0.50
C VAL A 119 -14.13 -4.27 0.12
N ALA A 120 -13.18 -4.33 1.05
CA ALA A 120 -11.84 -4.88 0.78
C ALA A 120 -11.92 -6.34 0.31
N ARG A 121 -12.72 -7.17 0.99
CA ARG A 121 -12.98 -8.55 0.58
C ARG A 121 -13.60 -8.64 -0.82
N ALA A 122 -14.66 -7.89 -1.07
CA ALA A 122 -15.33 -7.85 -2.37
C ALA A 122 -14.41 -7.36 -3.49
N MET A 123 -13.49 -6.43 -3.20
CA MET A 123 -12.45 -6.01 -4.15
C MET A 123 -11.50 -7.17 -4.51
N ALA A 124 -11.02 -7.93 -3.51
CA ALA A 124 -10.15 -9.08 -3.74
C ALA A 124 -10.86 -10.19 -4.55
N GLU A 125 -12.09 -10.53 -4.16
CA GLU A 125 -12.93 -11.49 -4.90
C GLU A 125 -13.21 -11.01 -6.33
N GLY A 126 -13.47 -9.71 -6.50
CA GLY A 126 -13.66 -9.10 -7.79
C GLY A 126 -12.44 -9.21 -8.71
N VAL A 127 -11.23 -9.13 -8.15
CA VAL A 127 -9.99 -9.38 -8.89
C VAL A 127 -9.85 -10.84 -9.29
N LEU A 128 -10.10 -11.79 -8.38
CA LEU A 128 -10.10 -13.21 -8.73
C LEU A 128 -11.10 -13.54 -9.85
N ALA A 129 -12.27 -12.89 -9.84
CA ALA A 129 -13.26 -13.09 -10.90
C ALA A 129 -12.81 -12.58 -12.29
N ARG A 130 -11.76 -11.74 -12.36
CA ARG A 130 -11.30 -11.05 -13.57
C ARG A 130 -9.93 -11.48 -14.07
N THR A 131 -9.24 -12.29 -13.28
CA THR A 131 -7.93 -12.82 -13.61
C THR A 131 -7.94 -14.32 -13.40
N ALA A 132 -6.91 -15.00 -13.91
CA ALA A 132 -6.64 -16.38 -13.56
C ALA A 132 -5.84 -16.51 -12.25
N ALA A 133 -5.74 -15.44 -11.44
CA ALA A 133 -4.89 -15.44 -10.26
C ALA A 133 -5.32 -16.46 -9.20
N ASP A 134 -4.36 -17.04 -8.50
CA ASP A 134 -4.61 -17.94 -7.37
C ASP A 134 -4.77 -17.18 -6.05
N LEU A 135 -4.12 -16.02 -5.94
CA LEU A 135 -4.17 -15.10 -4.82
C LEU A 135 -4.61 -13.71 -5.30
N ALA A 136 -5.51 -13.06 -4.57
CA ALA A 136 -5.82 -11.65 -4.76
C ALA A 136 -5.55 -10.85 -3.50
N LEU A 137 -4.86 -9.72 -3.63
CA LEU A 137 -4.68 -8.74 -2.56
C LEU A 137 -5.50 -7.49 -2.86
N ALA A 138 -6.19 -6.96 -1.85
CA ALA A 138 -6.94 -5.72 -1.98
C ALA A 138 -6.59 -4.73 -0.86
N ILE A 139 -6.45 -3.45 -1.21
CA ILE A 139 -6.19 -2.36 -0.27
C ILE A 139 -7.20 -1.22 -0.49
N THR A 140 -7.93 -0.87 0.56
CA THR A 140 -8.78 0.33 0.61
C THR A 140 -8.62 1.05 1.95
N GLY A 141 -8.54 2.37 1.94
CA GLY A 141 -8.10 3.13 3.11
C GLY A 141 -8.11 4.63 2.92
N VAL A 142 -7.91 5.36 4.02
CA VAL A 142 -7.73 6.80 4.05
C VAL A 142 -6.28 7.12 4.38
N THR A 143 -5.45 7.33 3.35
CA THR A 143 -4.04 7.73 3.49
C THR A 143 -3.84 9.24 3.36
N GLY A 144 -4.84 9.97 2.83
CA GLY A 144 -4.82 11.42 2.63
C GLY A 144 -4.86 12.23 3.93
N PRO A 145 -4.66 13.56 3.85
CA PRO A 145 -4.54 14.43 5.02
C PRO A 145 -5.87 14.65 5.76
N VAL A 146 -7.01 14.44 5.10
CA VAL A 146 -8.36 14.67 5.63
C VAL A 146 -9.16 13.36 5.69
N PRO A 147 -10.18 13.27 6.56
CA PRO A 147 -11.17 12.19 6.50
C PRO A 147 -11.80 12.06 5.11
N ASP A 148 -12.29 10.87 4.78
CA ASP A 148 -13.06 10.69 3.54
C ASP A 148 -14.46 11.34 3.63
N ASP A 149 -15.18 11.31 2.51
CA ASP A 149 -16.54 11.84 2.35
C ASP A 149 -17.57 11.20 3.29
N ARG A 150 -17.25 10.02 3.86
CA ARG A 150 -18.08 9.27 4.80
C ARG A 150 -17.58 9.42 6.25
N GLY A 151 -16.56 10.25 6.49
CA GLY A 151 -16.03 10.54 7.82
C GLY A 151 -15.06 9.49 8.36
N ASN A 152 -14.57 8.56 7.54
CA ASN A 152 -13.55 7.61 7.98
C ASN A 152 -12.25 8.37 8.31
N PRO A 153 -11.64 8.09 9.47
CA PRO A 153 -10.45 8.81 9.89
C PRO A 153 -9.24 8.43 9.05
N ARG A 154 -8.32 9.39 8.91
CA ARG A 154 -6.98 9.13 8.38
C ARG A 154 -6.28 8.01 9.15
N GLY A 155 -5.62 7.13 8.40
CA GLY A 155 -4.93 5.96 8.94
C GLY A 155 -5.81 4.72 9.09
N ARG A 156 -7.12 4.81 8.78
CA ARG A 156 -7.96 3.63 8.62
C ARG A 156 -7.65 2.94 7.30
N ILE A 157 -7.22 1.69 7.36
CA ILE A 157 -6.90 0.89 6.19
C ILE A 157 -7.46 -0.53 6.36
N HIS A 158 -8.09 -1.04 5.31
CA HIS A 158 -8.58 -2.40 5.19
C HIS A 158 -7.83 -3.12 4.08
N ILE A 159 -7.37 -4.32 4.41
CA ILE A 159 -6.61 -5.18 3.53
C ILE A 159 -7.29 -6.53 3.49
N ALA A 160 -7.40 -7.14 2.31
CA ALA A 160 -7.87 -8.51 2.16
C ALA A 160 -6.93 -9.29 1.26
N ALA A 161 -6.62 -10.52 1.66
CA ALA A 161 -6.04 -11.55 0.82
C ALA A 161 -7.05 -12.67 0.67
N VAL A 162 -7.38 -13.06 -0.56
CA VAL A 162 -8.31 -14.15 -0.84
C VAL A 162 -7.65 -15.11 -1.82
N THR A 163 -7.76 -16.41 -1.57
CA THR A 163 -7.27 -17.45 -2.47
C THR A 163 -8.41 -17.99 -3.33
N ARG A 164 -8.07 -18.48 -4.53
CA ARG A 164 -9.02 -19.13 -5.45
C ARG A 164 -9.72 -20.34 -4.83
N THR A 165 -9.05 -21.01 -3.90
CA THR A 165 -9.54 -22.18 -3.18
C THR A 165 -10.54 -21.84 -2.06
N GLY A 166 -10.83 -20.56 -1.83
CA GLY A 166 -11.83 -20.09 -0.87
C GLY A 166 -11.28 -19.69 0.50
N GLY A 167 -9.96 -19.77 0.70
CA GLY A 167 -9.28 -19.24 1.89
C GLY A 167 -9.16 -17.72 1.83
N GLY A 168 -8.97 -17.08 2.98
CA GLY A 168 -8.71 -15.64 3.00
C GLY A 168 -8.42 -15.08 4.38
N ILE A 169 -7.66 -13.99 4.39
CA ILE A 169 -7.29 -13.23 5.58
C ILE A 169 -7.68 -11.78 5.33
N GLU A 170 -8.29 -11.16 6.33
CA GLU A 170 -8.73 -9.77 6.29
C GLU A 170 -8.12 -9.03 7.47
N CYS A 171 -7.46 -7.91 7.20
CA CYS A 171 -6.82 -7.09 8.21
C CYS A 171 -7.46 -5.70 8.23
N HIS A 172 -7.69 -5.18 9.44
CA HIS A 172 -8.12 -3.81 9.68
C HIS A 172 -7.06 -3.13 10.53
N CYS A 173 -6.53 -2.03 10.01
CA CYS A 173 -5.53 -1.21 10.66
C CYS A 173 -6.09 0.18 10.98
N GLU A 174 -5.75 0.67 12.18
CA GLU A 174 -6.01 2.04 12.63
C GLU A 174 -4.68 2.69 13.02
N PHE A 175 -4.00 3.26 12.05
CA PHE A 175 -2.67 3.84 12.25
C PHE A 175 -2.71 5.22 12.90
N GLY A 176 -3.83 5.95 12.81
CA GLY A 176 -3.90 7.35 13.21
C GLY A 176 -3.21 8.30 12.23
N ALA A 177 -2.83 9.48 12.70
CA ALA A 177 -2.47 10.62 11.85
C ALA A 177 -1.01 10.62 11.34
N PHE A 178 -0.43 9.47 11.01
CA PHE A 178 0.92 9.40 10.42
C PHE A 178 0.96 9.95 9.00
N PRO A 179 2.09 10.52 8.54
CA PRO A 179 2.28 11.03 7.17
C PRO A 179 1.79 10.07 6.07
N PRO A 180 1.22 10.56 4.94
CA PRO A 180 0.61 9.68 3.93
C PRO A 180 1.55 8.59 3.39
N ALA A 181 2.82 8.92 3.16
CA ALA A 181 3.80 7.93 2.69
C ALA A 181 4.15 6.87 3.75
N VAL A 182 4.11 7.21 5.05
CA VAL A 182 4.26 6.22 6.14
C VAL A 182 3.07 5.27 6.17
N LEU A 183 1.85 5.81 6.07
CA LEU A 183 0.63 4.99 6.02
C LEU A 183 0.62 4.06 4.80
N LEU A 184 1.09 4.57 3.65
CA LEU A 184 1.19 3.79 2.44
C LEU A 184 2.22 2.66 2.59
N ASP A 185 3.43 2.94 3.06
CA ASP A 185 4.47 1.91 3.27
C ASP A 185 3.98 0.82 4.23
N ALA A 186 3.36 1.20 5.35
CA ALA A 186 2.78 0.26 6.30
C ALA A 186 1.71 -0.63 5.67
N ALA A 187 0.78 -0.05 4.90
CA ALA A 187 -0.27 -0.79 4.22
C ALA A 187 0.28 -1.80 3.21
N LEU A 188 1.30 -1.41 2.44
CA LEU A 188 1.93 -2.29 1.45
C LEU A 188 2.63 -3.48 2.12
N ARG A 189 3.41 -3.23 3.18
CA ARG A 189 4.08 -4.30 3.92
C ARG A 189 3.10 -5.29 4.54
N ILE A 190 2.03 -4.79 5.16
CA ILE A 190 1.00 -5.66 5.75
C ILE A 190 0.27 -6.44 4.67
N ALA A 191 -0.02 -5.85 3.51
CA ALA A 191 -0.66 -6.57 2.41
C ALA A 191 0.19 -7.76 1.92
N LEU A 192 1.51 -7.59 1.84
CA LEU A 192 2.43 -8.68 1.47
C LEU A 192 2.46 -9.79 2.53
N VAL A 193 2.56 -9.43 3.81
CA VAL A 193 2.52 -10.41 4.92
C VAL A 193 1.20 -11.17 4.93
N VAL A 194 0.08 -10.46 4.82
CA VAL A 194 -1.26 -11.06 4.79
C VAL A 194 -1.42 -11.98 3.57
N GLY A 195 -0.83 -11.62 2.43
CA GLY A 195 -0.77 -12.47 1.24
C GLY A 195 -0.01 -13.78 1.49
N SER A 196 1.20 -13.69 2.03
CA SER A 196 2.01 -14.87 2.39
C SER A 196 1.31 -15.77 3.40
N GLU A 197 0.64 -15.21 4.41
CA GLU A 197 -0.11 -16.00 5.38
C GLU A 197 -1.35 -16.67 4.78
N ALA A 198 -2.02 -16.02 3.83
CA ALA A 198 -3.17 -16.61 3.14
C ALA A 198 -2.78 -17.84 2.31
N LEU A 199 -1.57 -17.86 1.72
CA LEU A 199 -1.04 -19.02 0.99
C LEU A 199 -0.78 -20.23 1.89
N LYS A 200 -0.47 -20.00 3.17
CA LYS A 200 -0.17 -21.08 4.15
C LYS A 200 -1.43 -21.80 4.67
N GLY A 201 -2.62 -21.34 4.32
CA GLY A 201 -3.88 -22.00 4.68
C GLY A 201 -4.39 -21.71 6.10
N SER A 202 -3.91 -20.64 6.74
CA SER A 202 -4.42 -20.21 8.03
C SER A 202 -5.83 -19.62 7.87
N GLY A 203 -6.81 -20.11 8.62
CA GLY A 203 -8.16 -19.52 8.67
C GLY A 203 -8.13 -18.02 9.04
N PRO A 204 -9.28 -17.31 9.03
CA PRO A 204 -9.33 -15.86 9.11
C PRO A 204 -8.58 -15.31 10.34
N ILE A 205 -7.42 -14.68 10.13
CA ILE A 205 -6.68 -13.96 11.17
C ILE A 205 -7.28 -12.55 11.28
N GLN A 206 -8.10 -12.29 12.30
CA GLN A 206 -8.48 -10.94 12.68
C GLN A 206 -7.32 -10.27 13.44
N ALA A 207 -6.33 -9.76 12.73
CA ALA A 207 -5.30 -8.92 13.33
C ALA A 207 -5.79 -7.47 13.40
N SER A 208 -6.22 -7.04 14.59
CA SER A 208 -6.39 -5.62 14.93
C SER A 208 -5.07 -5.13 15.54
N LEU A 209 -4.27 -4.40 14.76
CA LEU A 209 -3.13 -3.66 15.33
C LEU A 209 -3.69 -2.47 16.12
N ALA A 210 -3.72 -2.63 17.45
CA ALA A 210 -4.19 -1.60 18.37
C ALA A 210 -3.28 -0.36 18.30
N LYS A 211 -3.87 0.82 18.51
CA LYS A 211 -3.16 2.11 18.60
C LYS A 211 -1.93 1.97 19.50
N PRO A 212 -0.74 2.45 19.09
CA PRO A 212 0.33 2.67 20.06
C PRO A 212 -0.22 3.56 21.18
N LYS A 213 -0.04 3.13 22.43
CA LYS A 213 -0.46 3.92 23.60
C LYS A 213 0.17 5.29 23.50
N GLY A 214 -0.66 6.34 23.50
CA GLY A 214 -0.24 7.71 23.27
C GLY A 214 0.89 8.13 24.22
N PHE A 215 1.84 8.89 23.69
CA PHE A 215 2.75 9.67 24.51
C PHE A 215 1.90 10.67 25.32
N GLY A 216 1.88 10.48 26.64
CA GLY A 216 1.31 11.43 27.56
C GLY A 216 2.13 12.72 27.56
N ARG A 217 1.40 13.83 27.42
CA ARG A 217 1.70 15.25 27.74
C ARG A 217 3.12 15.75 27.58
#